data_AF-A0A254NR63-F1
#
_entry.id   AF-A0A254NR63-F1
#
_cell.length_a   1.000
_cell.length_b   1.000
_cell.length_c   1.000
_cell.angle_alpha   90.00
_cell.angle_beta   90.00
_cell.angle_gamma   90.00
#
_symmetry.space_group_name_H-M   'P 1'
#
loop_
_entity.id
_entity.type
_entity.pdbx_description
1 polymer ?
#
loop_
_entity_poly.entity_id
_entity_poly.type
_entity_poly.pdbx_seq_one_letter_code
_entity_poly.pdbx_strand_id
1 'polypeptide(L)'
;MKHWVGKKVVVDNGGPYQTKRYGTLIRWNDKEQYIVLSPGGVRIGMKDIMSIREVDVLPQESRQAAGRPNSIGYVMRTMRQFEHAVLFRSEVMIWQGDKLVAARTHLVKHNDQTVTLEDGTVLDKREHRFVVRSFRG
;
A
#
# COMPACT_ATOMS: atom_id res chain seq x y z
N MET A 1 21.72 -5.24 26.65
CA MET A 1 21.77 -5.51 25.20
C MET A 1 20.70 -6.50 24.72
N LYS A 2 20.51 -7.66 25.36
CA LYS A 2 19.42 -8.60 25.00
C LYS A 2 17.99 -8.02 25.05
N HIS A 3 17.76 -6.92 25.75
CA HIS A 3 16.47 -6.24 25.81
C HIS A 3 15.97 -5.71 24.45
N TRP A 4 16.85 -5.61 23.45
CA TRP A 4 16.49 -5.25 22.09
C TRP A 4 15.80 -6.39 21.34
N VAL A 5 15.97 -7.64 21.78
CA VAL A 5 15.34 -8.80 21.13
C VAL A 5 13.82 -8.67 21.22
N GLY A 6 13.15 -8.84 20.09
CA GLY A 6 11.71 -8.65 19.93
C GLY A 6 11.30 -7.23 19.55
N LYS A 7 12.19 -6.24 19.69
CA LYS A 7 11.90 -4.85 19.34
C LYS A 7 12.08 -4.59 17.85
N LYS A 8 11.23 -3.73 17.30
CA LYS A 8 11.39 -3.15 15.97
C LYS A 8 12.44 -2.05 16.05
N VAL A 9 13.47 -2.14 15.22
CA VAL A 9 14.61 -1.24 15.29
C VAL A 9 15.06 -0.75 13.92
N VAL A 10 15.72 0.41 13.94
CA VAL A 10 16.60 0.87 12.86
C VAL A 10 18.05 0.79 13.34
N VAL A 11 18.88 0.16 12.53
CA VAL A 11 20.32 0.03 12.74
C VAL A 11 21.03 0.91 11.71
N ASP A 12 21.89 1.80 12.21
CA ASP A 12 22.69 2.72 11.39
C ASP A 12 24.15 2.31 11.43
N ASN A 13 24.81 2.27 10.27
CA ASN A 13 26.22 1.91 10.13
C ASN A 13 27.16 3.11 10.03
N GLY A 14 26.65 4.36 10.00
CA GLY A 14 27.46 5.57 10.08
C GLY A 14 28.40 5.83 8.89
N GLY A 15 28.38 5.00 7.85
CA GLY A 15 29.22 5.16 6.67
C GLY A 15 28.80 6.32 5.75
N PRO A 16 29.62 6.68 4.74
CA PRO A 16 29.33 7.76 3.80
C PRO A 16 28.03 7.55 3.00
N TYR A 17 27.53 6.32 2.95
CA TYR A 17 26.26 5.94 2.30
C TYR A 17 25.11 5.70 3.30
N GLN A 18 25.25 6.07 4.59
CA GLN A 18 24.28 5.96 5.69
C GLN A 18 23.21 4.86 5.48
N THR A 19 23.66 3.60 5.47
CA THR A 19 22.77 2.50 5.12
C THR A 19 21.96 2.09 6.34
N LYS A 20 20.79 2.69 6.50
CA LYS A 20 19.83 2.32 7.55
C LYS A 20 19.20 0.97 7.23
N ARG A 21 19.29 0.02 8.17
CA ARG A 21 18.59 -1.26 8.08
C ARG A 21 17.48 -1.32 9.11
N TYR A 22 16.29 -1.70 8.65
CA TYR A 22 15.10 -1.80 9.49
C TYR A 22 14.71 -3.25 9.67
N GLY A 23 14.26 -3.62 10.86
CA GLY A 23 13.69 -4.92 11.12
C GLY A 23 13.41 -5.16 12.60
N THR A 24 12.81 -6.29 12.91
CA THR A 24 12.69 -6.79 14.27
C THR A 24 13.98 -7.50 14.65
N LEU A 25 14.60 -7.12 15.76
CA LEU A 25 15.81 -7.79 16.24
C LEU A 25 15.42 -9.15 16.82
N ILE A 26 15.81 -10.24 16.16
CA ILE A 26 15.42 -11.60 16.56
C ILE A 26 16.54 -12.34 17.29
N ARG A 27 17.79 -11.89 17.15
CA ARG A 27 18.93 -12.50 17.83
C ARG A 27 19.98 -11.47 18.16
N TRP A 28 20.52 -11.59 19.37
CA TRP A 28 21.68 -10.87 19.86
C TRP A 28 22.75 -11.88 20.29
N ASN A 29 23.93 -11.86 19.68
CA ASN A 29 25.02 -12.77 20.01
C ASN A 29 26.27 -12.00 20.42
N ASP A 30 26.48 -11.89 21.73
CA ASP A 30 27.64 -11.24 22.33
C ASP A 30 28.95 -12.02 22.11
N LYS A 31 28.90 -13.36 21.97
CA LYS A 31 30.13 -14.16 21.81
C LYS A 31 30.75 -13.96 20.43
N GLU A 32 29.91 -13.97 19.41
CA GLU A 32 30.33 -13.82 18.00
C GLU A 32 30.17 -12.38 17.49
N GLN A 33 29.78 -11.44 18.35
CA GLN A 33 29.68 -10.00 18.07
C GLN A 33 28.78 -9.64 16.86
N TYR A 34 27.55 -10.15 16.84
CA TYR A 34 26.54 -9.79 15.81
C TYR A 34 25.10 -9.76 16.32
N ILE A 35 24.24 -9.13 15.53
CA ILE A 35 22.78 -9.16 15.68
C ILE A 35 22.12 -9.69 14.40
N VAL A 36 20.86 -10.13 14.51
CA VAL A 36 20.06 -10.57 13.35
C VAL A 36 18.73 -9.84 13.32
N LEU A 37 18.40 -9.27 12.16
CA LEU A 37 17.13 -8.61 11.90
C LEU A 37 16.20 -9.48 11.04
N SER A 38 14.90 -9.41 11.34
CA SER A 38 13.79 -9.99 10.57
C SER A 38 12.95 -8.87 9.92
N PRO A 39 12.35 -9.07 8.75
CA PRO A 39 12.38 -10.29 7.91
C PRO A 39 13.69 -10.45 7.13
N GLY A 40 14.00 -11.68 6.72
CA GLY A 40 15.15 -12.02 5.87
C GLY A 40 16.42 -12.47 6.59
N GLY A 41 16.45 -12.48 7.93
CA GLY A 41 17.57 -13.03 8.70
C GLY A 41 18.88 -12.28 8.49
N VAL A 42 18.82 -10.96 8.34
CA VAL A 42 19.98 -10.12 8.02
C VAL A 42 20.92 -10.07 9.22
N ARG A 43 22.11 -10.65 9.09
CA ARG A 43 23.18 -10.61 10.10
C ARG A 43 23.98 -9.31 9.97
N ILE A 44 24.15 -8.58 11.08
CA ILE A 44 24.92 -7.34 11.15
C ILE A 44 25.97 -7.48 12.25
N GLY A 45 27.25 -7.28 11.92
CA GLY A 45 28.34 -7.30 12.89
C GLY A 45 28.28 -6.06 13.80
N MET A 46 28.50 -6.24 15.10
CA MET A 46 28.40 -5.13 16.07
C MET A 46 29.40 -4.00 15.78
N LYS A 47 30.57 -4.32 15.21
CA LYS A 47 31.57 -3.35 14.76
C LYS A 47 31.07 -2.41 13.66
N ASP A 48 30.06 -2.84 12.90
CA ASP A 48 29.48 -2.09 11.79
C ASP A 48 28.24 -1.29 12.24
N ILE A 49 27.92 -1.29 13.55
CA ILE A 49 26.78 -0.60 14.14
C ILE A 49 27.27 0.68 14.80
N MET A 50 26.84 1.82 14.27
CA MET A 50 27.01 3.13 14.90
C MET A 50 25.90 3.39 15.91
N SER A 51 24.65 3.06 15.59
CA SER A 51 23.52 3.24 16.52
C SER A 51 22.37 2.26 16.25
N ILE A 52 21.59 1.99 17.30
CA ILE A 52 20.33 1.24 17.26
C ILE A 52 19.26 2.12 17.91
N ARG A 53 18.12 2.29 17.23
CA ARG A 53 16.95 2.99 17.78
C ARG A 53 15.70 2.14 17.62
N GLU A 54 14.83 2.17 18.62
CA GLU A 54 13.49 1.58 18.54
C GLU A 54 12.62 2.41 17.59
N VAL A 55 11.75 1.73 16.85
CA VAL A 55 10.74 2.35 15.98
C VAL A 55 9.40 1.66 16.19
N ASP A 56 8.31 2.41 16.17
CA ASP A 56 6.96 1.83 16.39
C ASP A 56 6.51 0.98 15.19
N VAL A 57 6.89 1.42 13.99
CA VAL A 57 6.44 0.83 12.71
C VAL A 57 7.64 0.63 11.78
N LEU A 58 7.73 -0.55 11.17
CA LEU A 58 8.74 -0.82 10.15
C LEU A 58 8.32 -0.20 8.81
N PRO A 59 9.26 0.26 7.95
CA PRO A 59 8.90 0.82 6.64
C PRO A 59 8.08 -0.13 5.76
N GLN A 60 8.25 -1.44 5.91
CA GLN A 60 7.47 -2.45 5.19
C GLN A 60 6.00 -2.47 5.67
N GLU A 61 5.76 -2.31 6.96
CA GLU A 61 4.41 -2.20 7.55
C GLU A 61 3.75 -0.87 7.16
N SER A 62 4.53 0.21 7.09
CA SER A 62 4.07 1.50 6.57
C SER A 62 3.68 1.43 5.09
N ARG A 63 4.42 0.66 4.28
CA ARG A 63 4.08 0.40 2.87
C ARG A 63 2.87 -0.52 2.70
N GLN A 64 2.69 -1.52 3.57
CA GLN A 64 1.46 -2.32 3.60
C GLN A 64 0.24 -1.48 4.01
N ALA A 65 0.42 -0.42 4.79
CA ALA A 65 -0.62 0.58 5.08
C ALA A 65 -0.86 1.60 3.95
N ALA A 66 -0.15 1.49 2.82
CA ALA A 66 -0.19 2.44 1.70
C ALA A 66 -0.79 1.87 0.42
N GLY A 67 -1.66 0.85 0.51
CA GLY A 67 -2.68 0.59 -0.51
C GLY A 67 -3.77 1.67 -0.45
N ARG A 68 -3.40 2.94 -0.64
CA ARG A 68 -4.35 4.05 -0.65
C ARG A 68 -4.72 4.34 -2.11
N PRO A 69 -6.02 4.40 -2.46
CA PRO A 69 -6.43 4.87 -3.76
C PRO A 69 -5.76 6.20 -4.06
N ASN A 70 -5.15 6.34 -5.25
CA ASN A 70 -4.48 7.57 -5.65
C ASN A 70 -5.42 8.78 -5.46
N SER A 71 -4.88 9.92 -5.04
CA SER A 71 -5.69 11.15 -4.86
C SER A 71 -6.25 11.64 -6.20
N ILE A 72 -5.62 11.22 -7.30
CA ILE A 72 -6.05 11.48 -8.67
C ILE A 72 -7.04 10.39 -9.09
N GLY A 73 -8.31 10.79 -9.22
CA GLY A 73 -9.34 10.00 -9.87
C GLY A 73 -9.41 10.32 -11.37
N TYR A 74 -9.63 9.30 -12.20
CA TYR A 74 -9.83 9.46 -13.64
C TYR A 74 -11.29 9.25 -13.98
N VAL A 75 -11.90 10.23 -14.65
CA VAL A 75 -13.26 10.10 -15.17
C VAL A 75 -13.23 9.14 -16.35
N MET A 76 -13.97 8.03 -16.24
CA MET A 76 -14.14 7.08 -17.33
C MET A 76 -15.06 7.67 -18.39
N ARG A 77 -14.63 7.60 -19.65
CA ARG A 77 -15.33 8.15 -20.83
C ARG A 77 -15.40 7.16 -21.99
N THR A 78 -14.44 6.24 -22.09
CA THR A 78 -14.35 5.31 -23.22
C THR A 78 -14.81 3.91 -22.82
N MET A 79 -15.36 3.14 -23.77
CA MET A 79 -15.78 1.75 -23.52
C MET A 79 -14.67 0.90 -22.89
N ARG A 80 -13.44 1.01 -23.41
CA ARG A 80 -12.27 0.30 -22.87
C ARG A 80 -12.01 0.58 -21.38
N GLN A 81 -12.25 1.80 -20.91
CA GLN A 81 -12.08 2.13 -19.49
C GLN A 81 -13.12 1.42 -18.61
N PHE A 82 -14.36 1.32 -19.08
CA PHE A 82 -15.41 0.55 -18.38
C PHE A 82 -15.12 -0.96 -18.44
N GLU A 83 -14.66 -1.48 -19.58
CA GLU A 83 -14.25 -2.88 -19.74
C GLU A 83 -13.14 -3.23 -18.74
N HIS A 84 -12.10 -2.40 -18.64
CA HIS A 84 -11.02 -2.58 -17.67
C HIS A 84 -11.51 -2.47 -16.23
N ALA A 85 -12.43 -1.54 -15.93
CA ALA A 85 -12.98 -1.40 -14.59
C ALA A 85 -13.74 -2.67 -14.15
N VAL A 86 -14.49 -3.30 -15.05
CA VAL A 86 -15.14 -4.60 -14.81
C VAL A 86 -14.10 -5.71 -14.69
N LEU A 87 -13.19 -5.84 -15.66
CA LEU A 87 -12.20 -6.92 -15.74
C LEU A 87 -11.29 -6.98 -14.50
N PHE A 88 -10.78 -5.83 -14.06
CA PHE A 88 -9.88 -5.74 -12.91
C PHE A 88 -10.62 -5.53 -11.58
N ARG A 89 -11.97 -5.49 -11.61
CA ARG A 89 -12.79 -5.23 -10.44
C ARG A 89 -12.34 -3.94 -9.72
N SER A 90 -12.08 -2.89 -10.50
CA SER A 90 -11.58 -1.62 -9.97
C SER A 90 -12.61 -0.96 -9.05
N GLU A 91 -12.16 -0.29 -7.98
CA GLU A 91 -13.02 0.54 -7.13
C GLU A 91 -13.42 1.82 -7.90
N VAL A 92 -14.73 2.05 -8.03
CA VAL A 92 -15.30 3.19 -8.77
C VAL A 92 -16.13 4.06 -7.84
N MET A 93 -15.97 5.36 -7.99
CA MET A 93 -16.79 6.40 -7.36
C MET A 93 -17.76 6.97 -8.39
N ILE A 94 -19.02 7.17 -8.02
CA ILE A 94 -20.10 7.54 -8.94
C ILE A 94 -20.79 8.81 -8.47
N TRP A 95 -20.96 9.75 -9.39
CA TRP A 95 -21.64 11.03 -9.16
C TRP A 95 -22.79 11.22 -10.15
N GLN A 96 -23.86 11.89 -9.71
CA GLN A 96 -24.96 12.38 -10.55
C GLN A 96 -25.05 13.90 -10.35
N GLY A 97 -24.65 14.68 -11.35
CA GLY A 97 -24.36 16.11 -11.13
C GLY A 97 -23.35 16.28 -9.99
N ASP A 98 -23.70 17.06 -8.97
CA ASP A 98 -22.87 17.30 -7.77
C ASP A 98 -23.21 16.38 -6.59
N LYS A 99 -24.13 15.43 -6.77
CA LYS A 99 -24.49 14.45 -5.75
C LYS A 99 -23.59 13.22 -5.87
N LEU A 100 -22.94 12.86 -4.76
CA LEU A 100 -22.25 11.58 -4.65
C LEU A 100 -23.28 10.46 -4.51
N VAL A 101 -23.32 9.56 -5.48
CA VAL A 101 -24.22 8.40 -5.51
C VAL A 101 -23.58 7.21 -4.80
N ALA A 102 -22.31 6.93 -5.12
CA ALA A 102 -21.54 5.87 -4.50
C ALA A 102 -20.10 6.32 -4.28
N ALA A 103 -19.62 6.24 -3.03
CA ALA A 103 -18.24 6.57 -2.70
C ALA A 103 -17.26 5.48 -3.15
N ARG A 104 -17.69 4.22 -3.07
CA ARG A 104 -16.95 3.01 -3.43
C ARG A 104 -17.92 1.93 -3.86
N THR A 105 -17.75 1.41 -5.07
CA THR A 105 -18.50 0.27 -5.60
C THR A 105 -17.71 -0.37 -6.75
N HIS A 106 -18.17 -1.53 -7.21
CA HIS A 106 -17.61 -2.23 -8.35
C HIS A 106 -18.63 -2.34 -9.48
N LEU A 107 -18.13 -2.19 -10.71
CA LEU A 107 -18.93 -2.44 -11.92
C LEU A 107 -18.88 -3.94 -12.24
N VAL A 108 -20.03 -4.55 -12.48
CA VAL A 108 -20.10 -5.97 -12.87
C VAL A 108 -20.40 -6.17 -14.35
N LYS A 109 -21.04 -5.18 -14.99
CA LYS A 109 -21.38 -5.20 -16.41
C LYS A 109 -21.52 -3.78 -16.92
N HIS A 110 -21.29 -3.58 -18.21
CA HIS A 110 -21.73 -2.37 -18.90
C HIS A 110 -22.11 -2.67 -20.35
N ASN A 111 -22.81 -1.73 -20.98
CA ASN A 111 -22.98 -1.65 -22.42
C ASN A 111 -22.72 -0.20 -22.87
N ASP A 112 -23.20 0.20 -24.04
CA ASP A 112 -22.98 1.54 -24.58
C ASP A 112 -23.67 2.63 -23.76
N GLN A 113 -24.85 2.36 -23.21
CA GLN A 113 -25.66 3.35 -22.49
C GLN A 113 -25.56 3.24 -20.97
N THR A 114 -25.35 2.04 -20.43
CA THR A 114 -25.57 1.75 -19.01
C THR A 114 -24.41 1.00 -18.38
N VAL A 115 -24.37 1.07 -17.06
CA VAL A 115 -23.48 0.31 -16.19
C VAL A 115 -24.31 -0.37 -15.12
N THR A 116 -24.01 -1.63 -14.82
CA THR A 116 -24.58 -2.40 -13.71
C THR A 116 -23.56 -2.50 -12.59
N LEU A 117 -23.98 -2.14 -11.38
CA LEU A 117 -23.18 -2.23 -10.15
C LEU A 117 -23.33 -3.60 -9.50
N GLU A 118 -22.46 -3.91 -8.54
CA GLU A 118 -22.46 -5.19 -7.82
C GLU A 118 -23.73 -5.48 -7.01
N ASP A 119 -24.46 -4.44 -6.60
CA ASP A 119 -25.76 -4.55 -5.92
C ASP A 119 -26.94 -4.74 -6.90
N GLY A 120 -26.67 -4.81 -8.21
CA GLY A 120 -27.66 -4.94 -9.26
C GLY A 120 -28.22 -3.61 -9.77
N THR A 121 -27.86 -2.47 -9.17
CA THR A 121 -28.29 -1.15 -9.62
C THR A 121 -27.81 -0.88 -11.03
N VAL A 122 -28.68 -0.33 -11.89
CA VAL A 122 -28.37 0.03 -13.27
C VAL A 122 -28.38 1.55 -13.41
N LEU A 123 -27.29 2.13 -13.91
CA LEU A 123 -27.10 3.57 -14.06
C LEU A 123 -26.81 3.95 -15.52
N ASP A 124 -27.40 5.06 -15.96
CA ASP A 124 -27.15 5.64 -17.28
C ASP A 124 -25.82 6.41 -17.31
N LYS A 125 -24.99 6.18 -18.34
CA LYS A 125 -23.66 6.78 -18.51
C LYS A 125 -23.69 8.28 -18.83
N ARG A 126 -24.80 8.80 -19.34
CA ARG A 126 -25.00 10.22 -19.67
C ARG A 126 -25.39 11.02 -18.43
N GLU A 127 -26.10 10.40 -17.51
CA GLU A 127 -26.54 11.04 -16.27
C GLU A 127 -25.52 10.94 -15.14
N HIS A 128 -24.57 10.00 -15.23
CA HIS A 128 -23.62 9.70 -14.18
C HIS A 128 -22.17 9.87 -14.63
N ARG A 129 -21.34 10.41 -13.73
CA ARG A 129 -19.89 10.44 -13.87
C ARG A 129 -19.28 9.32 -13.07
N PHE A 130 -18.49 8.47 -13.74
CA PHE A 130 -17.80 7.34 -13.12
C PHE A 130 -16.32 7.66 -13.00
N VAL A 131 -15.77 7.56 -11.80
CA VAL A 131 -14.39 7.93 -11.49
C VAL A 131 -13.68 6.71 -10.94
N VAL A 132 -12.66 6.24 -11.64
CA VAL A 132 -11.79 5.16 -11.15
C VAL A 132 -10.53 5.76 -10.53
N ARG A 133 -10.08 5.22 -9.40
CA ARG A 133 -8.79 5.61 -8.82
C ARG A 133 -7.75 4.58 -9.20
N SER A 134 -6.59 5.02 -9.67
CA SER A 134 -5.48 4.11 -9.89
C SER A 134 -4.98 3.56 -8.56
N PHE A 135 -4.74 2.24 -8.50
CA PHE A 135 -3.89 1.67 -7.49
C PHE A 135 -2.44 1.91 -7.93
N ARG A 136 -1.63 2.55 -7.09
CA ARG A 136 -0.16 2.48 -7.25
C ARG A 136 0.30 1.22 -6.53
N GLY A 137 1.00 0.35 -7.27
CA GLY A 137 1.89 -0.66 -6.72
C GLY A 137 3.28 -0.08 -6.53
#